data_AF-A0A0F2LND3-F1
#
_entry.id   AF-A0A0F2LND3-F1
#
_cell.length_a   1.000
_cell.length_b   1.000
_cell.length_c   1.000
_cell.angle_alpha   90.00
_cell.angle_beta   90.00
_cell.angle_gamma   90.00
#
_symmetry.space_group_name_H-M   'P 1'
#
loop_
_entity.id
_entity.type
_entity.pdbx_description
1 polymer ?
#
loop_
_entity_poly.entity_id
_entity_poly.type
_entity_poly.pdbx_seq_one_letter_code
_entity_poly.pdbx_strand_id
1 'polypeptide(L)'
;MIKLTLNKEQILFSKVLQIAENIREGTNRLTSLYESVFSRNYNDALGEMVKIKGIYERIALIREEVVSMIYGEAFLPDFKESMMMLTQSLYETMKAIKDSGRAISSRRPDEKLCAALQSNLMIYLSTINDASEKLVTMISLLQKDVGEAVKIGKEIQLLERNGDDIKDSLIQRLYEIEKDSDIISILQMKDV
;
A
#
# COMPACT_ATOMS: atom_id res chain seq x y z
N MET A 1 15.75 0.70 -42.85
CA MET A 1 14.67 0.17 -41.99
C MET A 1 15.04 0.50 -40.55
N ILE A 2 14.62 1.68 -40.07
CA ILE A 2 14.97 2.18 -38.73
C ILE A 2 14.14 1.36 -37.75
N LYS A 3 14.75 0.36 -37.09
CA LYS A 3 14.15 -0.28 -35.92
C LYS A 3 14.06 0.80 -34.85
N LEU A 4 12.85 1.29 -34.59
CA LEU A 4 12.50 1.99 -33.37
C LEU A 4 12.72 1.01 -32.21
N THR A 5 13.96 0.89 -31.76
CA THR A 5 14.29 0.28 -30.47
C THR A 5 13.69 1.19 -29.40
N LEU A 6 12.46 0.88 -28.98
CA LEU A 6 11.94 1.37 -27.70
C LEU A 6 13.02 1.12 -26.64
N ASN A 7 13.39 2.17 -25.92
CA ASN A 7 14.38 2.07 -24.86
C ASN A 7 13.83 1.11 -23.79
N LYS A 8 14.47 -0.05 -23.65
CA LYS A 8 14.05 -1.13 -22.74
C LYS A 8 13.98 -0.68 -21.28
N GLU A 9 14.87 0.24 -20.92
CA GLU A 9 14.88 0.89 -19.60
C GLU A 9 13.62 1.74 -19.39
N GLN A 10 13.18 2.50 -20.40
CA GLN A 10 11.92 3.26 -20.34
C GLN A 10 10.72 2.34 -20.17
N ILE A 11 10.69 1.20 -20.87
CA ILE A 11 9.61 0.21 -20.70
C ILE A 11 9.63 -0.32 -19.27
N LEU A 12 10.79 -0.67 -18.72
CA LEU A 12 10.95 -1.16 -17.36
C LEU A 12 10.41 -0.13 -16.34
N PHE A 13 10.85 1.13 -16.43
CA PHE A 13 10.35 2.20 -15.57
C PHE A 13 8.85 2.43 -15.73
N SER A 14 8.30 2.36 -16.94
CA SER A 14 6.86 2.50 -17.16
C SER A 14 6.05 1.39 -16.47
N LYS A 15 6.56 0.16 -16.44
CA LYS A 15 5.90 -0.96 -15.74
C LYS A 15 5.94 -0.77 -14.23
N VAL A 16 7.08 -0.33 -13.69
CA VAL A 16 7.21 -0.02 -12.26
C VAL A 16 6.31 1.14 -11.86
N LEU A 17 6.18 2.17 -12.72
CA LEU A 17 5.22 3.26 -12.53
C LEU A 17 3.77 2.76 -12.50
N GLN A 18 3.40 1.86 -13.43
CA GLN A 18 2.07 1.24 -13.42
C GLN A 18 1.81 0.48 -12.11
N ILE A 19 2.81 -0.20 -11.53
CA ILE A 19 2.65 -0.84 -10.22
C ILE A 19 2.36 0.23 -9.14
N ALA A 20 3.09 1.33 -9.12
CA ALA A 20 2.85 2.42 -8.16
C ALA A 20 1.46 3.04 -8.31
N GLU A 21 0.99 3.26 -9.54
CA GLU A 21 -0.37 3.77 -9.80
C GLU A 21 -1.45 2.81 -9.31
N ASN A 22 -1.24 1.51 -9.52
CA ASN A 22 -2.12 0.46 -9.00
C ASN A 22 -2.10 0.42 -7.46
N ILE A 23 -0.96 0.65 -6.81
CA ILE A 23 -0.88 0.76 -5.34
C ILE A 23 -1.72 1.93 -4.85
N ARG A 24 -1.59 3.11 -5.48
CA ARG A 24 -2.42 4.28 -5.15
C ARG A 24 -3.92 3.99 -5.34
N GLU A 25 -4.30 3.31 -6.43
CA GLU A 25 -5.67 2.84 -6.59
C GLU A 25 -6.08 1.92 -5.43
N GLY A 26 -5.20 0.99 -5.05
CA GLY A 26 -5.40 0.06 -3.94
C GLY A 26 -5.62 0.76 -2.60
N THR A 27 -4.86 1.82 -2.27
CA THR A 27 -5.03 2.57 -1.01
C THR A 27 -6.36 3.34 -0.99
N ASN A 28 -6.76 3.93 -2.12
CA ASN A 28 -8.06 4.60 -2.24
C ASN A 28 -9.21 3.60 -2.05
N ARG A 29 -9.11 2.41 -2.66
CA ARG A 29 -10.09 1.33 -2.50
C ARG A 29 -10.13 0.81 -1.05
N LEU A 30 -8.98 0.73 -0.38
CA LEU A 30 -8.91 0.37 1.03
C LEU A 30 -9.67 1.40 1.88
N THR A 31 -9.52 2.69 1.59
CA THR A 31 -10.25 3.75 2.28
C THR A 31 -11.77 3.57 2.13
N SER A 32 -12.26 3.40 0.90
CA SER A 32 -13.69 3.15 0.64
C SER A 32 -14.20 1.86 1.29
N LEU A 33 -13.35 0.84 1.40
CA LEU A 33 -13.68 -0.40 2.11
C LEU A 33 -13.91 -0.14 3.60
N TYR A 34 -13.02 0.61 4.25
CA TYR A 34 -13.17 0.98 5.66
C TYR A 34 -14.43 1.85 5.89
N GLU A 35 -14.70 2.83 5.02
CA GLU A 35 -15.92 3.63 5.07
C GLU A 35 -17.19 2.77 4.97
N SER A 36 -17.18 1.79 4.07
CA SER A 36 -18.29 0.84 3.89
C SER A 36 -18.48 -0.04 5.12
N VAL A 37 -17.38 -0.50 5.75
CA VAL A 37 -17.44 -1.27 7.00
C VAL A 37 -18.01 -0.42 8.14
N PHE A 38 -17.52 0.82 8.32
CA PHE A 38 -18.02 1.72 9.36
C PHE A 38 -19.50 2.10 9.15
N SER A 39 -19.94 2.18 7.89
CA SER A 39 -21.34 2.44 7.53
C SER A 39 -22.21 1.17 7.52
N ARG A 40 -21.65 0.01 7.88
CA ARG A 40 -22.29 -1.32 7.87
C ARG A 40 -22.82 -1.77 6.51
N ASN A 41 -22.31 -1.18 5.44
CA ASN A 41 -22.62 -1.58 4.09
C ASN A 41 -21.65 -2.70 3.65
N TYR A 42 -21.86 -3.90 4.20
CA TYR A 42 -20.96 -5.03 3.99
C TYR A 42 -20.95 -5.55 2.55
N ASN A 43 -22.03 -5.35 1.80
CA ASN A 43 -22.07 -5.72 0.38
C ASN A 43 -21.09 -4.86 -0.42
N ASP A 44 -21.09 -3.54 -0.18
CA ASP A 44 -20.15 -2.64 -0.83
C ASP A 44 -18.71 -2.90 -0.34
N ALA A 45 -18.51 -3.18 0.95
CA ALA A 45 -17.20 -3.57 1.47
C ALA A 45 -16.64 -4.85 0.79
N LEU A 46 -17.50 -5.83 0.51
CA LEU A 46 -17.12 -7.02 -0.26
C LEU A 46 -16.78 -6.67 -1.71
N GLY A 47 -17.55 -5.76 -2.33
CA GLY A 47 -17.26 -5.24 -3.66
C GLY A 47 -15.89 -4.57 -3.75
N GLU A 48 -15.55 -3.70 -2.79
CA GLU A 48 -14.22 -3.07 -2.72
C GLU A 48 -13.12 -4.12 -2.48
N MET A 49 -13.36 -5.13 -1.65
CA MET A 49 -12.39 -6.21 -1.43
C MET A 49 -12.10 -7.01 -2.71
N VAL A 50 -13.10 -7.26 -3.54
CA VAL A 50 -12.91 -7.91 -4.85
C VAL A 50 -12.05 -7.04 -5.77
N LYS A 51 -12.29 -5.73 -5.81
CA LYS A 51 -11.47 -4.78 -6.59
C LYS A 51 -10.01 -4.77 -6.12
N ILE A 52 -9.77 -4.73 -4.81
CA ILE A 52 -8.42 -4.80 -4.21
C ILE A 52 -7.70 -6.08 -4.63
N LYS A 53 -8.37 -7.24 -4.61
CA LYS A 53 -7.79 -8.50 -5.10
C LYS A 53 -7.45 -8.42 -6.59
N GLY A 54 -8.33 -7.85 -7.42
CA GLY A 54 -8.06 -7.66 -8.84
C GLY A 54 -6.83 -6.80 -9.12
N ILE A 55 -6.61 -5.74 -8.34
CA ILE A 55 -5.41 -4.90 -8.42
C ILE A 55 -4.15 -5.68 -8.02
N TYR A 56 -4.23 -6.47 -6.94
CA TYR A 56 -3.13 -7.31 -6.49
C TYR A 56 -2.68 -8.33 -7.55
N GLU A 57 -3.64 -9.03 -8.18
CA GLU A 57 -3.32 -9.97 -9.26
C GLU A 57 -2.72 -9.26 -10.49
N ARG A 58 -3.23 -8.07 -10.85
CA ARG A 58 -2.67 -7.24 -11.92
C ARG A 58 -1.21 -6.88 -11.65
N ILE A 59 -0.88 -6.48 -10.42
CA ILE A 59 0.50 -6.19 -10.01
C ILE A 59 1.36 -7.45 -10.08
N ALA A 60 0.83 -8.62 -9.70
CA ALA A 60 1.57 -9.89 -9.79
C ALA A 60 1.99 -10.20 -11.23
N LEU A 61 1.09 -10.01 -12.21
CA LEU A 61 1.38 -10.19 -13.64
C LEU A 61 2.45 -9.20 -14.12
N ILE A 62 2.30 -7.90 -13.79
CA ILE A 62 3.29 -6.88 -14.19
C ILE A 62 4.66 -7.18 -13.57
N ARG A 63 4.70 -7.68 -12.33
CA ARG A 63 5.94 -8.11 -11.66
C ARG A 63 6.63 -9.23 -12.43
N GLU A 64 5.90 -10.24 -12.89
CA GLU A 64 6.48 -11.32 -13.71
C GLU A 64 7.09 -10.81 -15.01
N GLU A 65 6.40 -9.87 -15.68
CA GLU A 65 6.92 -9.22 -16.88
C GLU A 65 8.21 -8.43 -16.59
N VAL A 66 8.25 -7.68 -15.48
CA VAL A 66 9.42 -6.94 -15.03
C VAL A 66 10.60 -7.88 -14.74
N VAL A 67 10.36 -8.98 -14.01
CA VAL A 67 11.37 -10.00 -13.71
C VAL A 67 11.93 -10.59 -15.00
N SER A 68 11.06 -10.94 -15.95
CA SER A 68 11.45 -11.46 -17.26
C SER A 68 12.34 -10.47 -18.02
N MET A 69 11.99 -9.18 -18.01
CA MET A 69 12.80 -8.13 -18.63
C MET A 69 14.17 -7.96 -17.95
N ILE A 70 14.22 -7.95 -16.62
CA ILE A 70 15.46 -7.76 -15.86
C ILE A 70 16.47 -8.88 -16.17
N TYR A 71 16.01 -10.13 -16.21
CA TYR A 71 16.90 -11.27 -16.47
C TYR A 71 17.12 -11.57 -17.94
N GLY A 72 16.18 -11.22 -18.82
CA GLY A 72 16.28 -11.44 -20.27
C GLY A 72 17.16 -10.43 -21.01
N GLU A 73 17.47 -9.28 -20.40
CA GLU A 73 18.18 -8.17 -21.05
C GLU A 73 19.59 -7.95 -20.44
N ALA A 74 20.45 -7.27 -21.20
CA ALA A 74 21.85 -6.99 -20.84
C ALA A 74 22.00 -5.74 -19.95
N PHE A 75 21.23 -5.64 -18.86
CA PHE A 75 21.42 -4.59 -17.86
C PHE A 75 22.66 -4.84 -16.98
N LEU A 76 23.21 -3.78 -16.39
CA LEU A 76 24.27 -3.88 -15.39
C LEU A 76 23.76 -4.62 -14.13
N PRO A 77 24.59 -5.46 -13.47
CA PRO A 77 24.17 -6.24 -12.30
C PRO A 77 23.49 -5.40 -11.19
N ASP A 78 24.11 -4.29 -10.79
CA ASP A 78 23.59 -3.43 -9.71
C ASP A 78 22.22 -2.83 -10.04
N PHE A 79 22.00 -2.49 -11.32
CA PHE A 79 20.72 -2.00 -11.80
C PHE A 79 19.66 -3.11 -11.76
N LYS A 80 20.01 -4.34 -12.16
CA LYS A 80 19.11 -5.50 -12.09
C LYS A 80 18.64 -5.74 -10.66
N GLU A 81 19.58 -5.76 -9.71
CA GLU A 81 19.28 -5.99 -8.30
C GLU A 81 18.40 -4.88 -7.73
N SER A 82 18.76 -3.62 -7.96
CA SER A 82 18.00 -2.45 -7.47
C SER A 82 16.55 -2.46 -8.00
N MET A 83 16.36 -2.75 -9.29
CA MET A 83 15.03 -2.80 -9.90
C MET A 83 14.22 -4.00 -9.43
N MET A 84 14.88 -5.14 -9.18
CA MET A 84 14.25 -6.33 -8.61
C MET A 84 13.74 -6.05 -7.19
N MET A 85 14.60 -5.47 -6.34
CA MET A 85 14.25 -5.10 -4.97
C MET A 85 13.10 -4.10 -4.94
N LEU A 86 13.18 -3.03 -5.74
CA LEU A 86 12.11 -2.04 -5.85
C LEU A 86 10.78 -2.69 -6.25
N THR A 87 10.79 -3.54 -7.28
CA THR A 87 9.59 -4.26 -7.74
C THR A 87 9.03 -5.17 -6.65
N GLN A 88 9.88 -5.86 -5.90
CA GLN A 88 9.45 -6.71 -4.80
C GLN A 88 8.84 -5.90 -3.64
N SER A 89 9.44 -4.77 -3.26
CA SER A 89 8.91 -3.88 -2.22
C SER A 89 7.54 -3.31 -2.58
N LEU A 90 7.34 -2.91 -3.84
CA LEU A 90 6.04 -2.46 -4.34
C LEU A 90 4.99 -3.57 -4.27
N TYR A 91 5.35 -4.79 -4.67
CA TYR A 91 4.46 -5.95 -4.57
C TYR A 91 4.04 -6.26 -3.13
N GLU A 92 4.99 -6.29 -2.19
CA GLU A 92 4.69 -6.52 -0.77
C GLU A 92 3.82 -5.41 -0.18
N THR A 93 3.97 -4.15 -0.65
CA THR A 93 3.09 -3.04 -0.26
C THR A 93 1.64 -3.33 -0.67
N MET A 94 1.40 -3.75 -1.91
CA MET A 94 0.05 -4.13 -2.35
C MET A 94 -0.48 -5.36 -1.60
N LYS A 95 0.40 -6.31 -1.26
CA LYS A 95 0.03 -7.47 -0.45
C LYS A 95 -0.46 -7.04 0.94
N ALA A 96 0.23 -6.11 1.59
CA ALA A 96 -0.20 -5.55 2.86
C ALA A 96 -1.57 -4.84 2.76
N ILE A 97 -1.81 -4.06 1.70
CA ILE A 97 -3.12 -3.43 1.43
C ILE A 97 -4.22 -4.50 1.34
N LYS A 98 -3.99 -5.57 0.55
CA LYS A 98 -4.92 -6.69 0.39
C LYS A 98 -5.18 -7.39 1.73
N ASP A 99 -4.13 -7.68 2.49
CA ASP A 99 -4.26 -8.42 3.74
C ASP A 99 -4.97 -7.59 4.83
N SER A 100 -4.71 -6.28 4.89
CA SER A 100 -5.47 -5.34 5.73
C SER A 100 -6.95 -5.28 5.33
N GLY A 101 -7.25 -5.16 4.03
CA GLY A 101 -8.61 -5.17 3.52
C GLY A 101 -9.35 -6.48 3.85
N ARG A 102 -8.65 -7.62 3.76
CA ARG A 102 -9.20 -8.93 4.14
C ARG A 102 -9.50 -8.97 5.65
N ALA A 103 -8.59 -8.49 6.49
CA ALA A 103 -8.75 -8.52 7.94
C ALA A 103 -10.01 -7.77 8.39
N ILE A 104 -10.20 -6.54 7.91
CA ILE A 104 -11.33 -5.69 8.33
C ILE A 104 -12.67 -6.19 7.77
N SER A 105 -12.71 -6.65 6.51
CA SER A 105 -13.93 -7.15 5.88
C SER A 105 -14.39 -8.50 6.44
N SER A 106 -13.46 -9.35 6.87
CA SER A 106 -13.78 -10.70 7.37
C SER A 106 -14.17 -10.71 8.85
N ARG A 107 -13.51 -9.88 9.67
CA ARG A 107 -13.70 -9.89 11.13
C ARG A 107 -14.95 -9.15 11.60
N ARG A 108 -15.45 -8.20 10.80
CA ARG A 108 -16.63 -7.36 11.11
C ARG A 108 -16.56 -6.82 12.55
N PRO A 109 -15.67 -5.85 12.81
CA PRO A 109 -15.39 -5.41 14.17
C PRO A 109 -16.64 -4.88 14.88
N ASP A 110 -16.61 -4.94 16.21
CA ASP A 110 -17.70 -4.43 17.04
C ASP A 110 -18.04 -2.97 16.73
N GLU A 111 -19.32 -2.63 16.83
CA GLU A 111 -19.86 -1.32 16.48
C GLU A 111 -19.27 -0.20 17.35
N LYS A 112 -19.18 -0.43 18.67
CA LYS A 112 -18.66 0.59 19.60
C LYS A 112 -17.20 0.87 19.29
N LEU A 113 -16.45 -0.19 18.98
CA LEU A 113 -15.05 -0.07 18.61
C LEU A 113 -14.87 0.69 17.28
N CYS A 114 -15.69 0.37 16.27
CA CYS A 114 -15.70 1.09 15.01
C CYS A 114 -15.98 2.58 15.23
N ALA A 115 -17.03 2.93 15.97
CA ALA A 115 -17.39 4.32 16.23
C ALA A 115 -16.28 5.08 16.98
N ALA A 116 -15.63 4.44 17.95
CA ALA A 116 -14.59 5.06 18.76
C ALA A 116 -13.28 5.30 18.00
N LEU A 117 -12.93 4.43 17.05
CA LEU A 117 -11.67 4.50 16.31
C LEU A 117 -11.81 5.11 14.90
N GLN A 118 -13.02 5.27 14.39
CA GLN A 118 -13.29 5.70 13.01
C GLN A 118 -12.51 6.96 12.61
N SER A 119 -12.60 8.04 13.39
CA SER A 119 -11.94 9.30 13.04
C SER A 119 -10.42 9.13 12.89
N ASN A 120 -9.77 8.47 13.84
CA ASN A 120 -8.32 8.28 13.83
C ASN A 120 -7.90 7.31 12.71
N LEU A 121 -8.69 6.26 12.44
CA LEU A 121 -8.44 5.34 11.32
C LEU A 121 -8.57 6.05 9.96
N MET A 122 -9.55 6.94 9.80
CA MET A 122 -9.70 7.71 8.56
C MET A 122 -8.54 8.69 8.36
N ILE A 123 -8.03 9.33 9.42
CA ILE A 123 -6.83 10.17 9.34
C ILE A 123 -5.60 9.33 8.95
N TYR A 124 -5.46 8.13 9.53
CA TYR A 124 -4.37 7.22 9.19
C TYR A 124 -4.43 6.79 7.71
N LEU A 125 -5.61 6.41 7.22
CA LEU A 125 -5.83 6.05 5.82
C LEU A 125 -5.57 7.23 4.86
N SER A 126 -5.94 8.45 5.26
CA SER A 126 -5.61 9.66 4.49
C SER A 126 -4.09 9.84 4.37
N THR A 127 -3.34 9.65 5.46
CA THR A 127 -1.87 9.73 5.45
C THR A 127 -1.25 8.70 4.50
N ILE A 128 -1.83 7.49 4.46
CA ILE A 128 -1.42 6.42 3.53
C ILE A 128 -1.71 6.81 2.07
N ASN A 129 -2.84 7.47 1.78
CA ASN A 129 -3.15 7.95 0.44
C ASN A 129 -2.18 9.07 0.00
N ASP A 130 -1.85 10.02 0.88
CA ASP A 130 -0.85 11.05 0.58
C ASP A 130 0.52 10.43 0.27
N ALA A 131 0.91 9.40 1.03
CA ALA A 131 2.14 8.67 0.79
C ALA A 131 2.12 7.91 -0.55
N SER A 132 0.99 7.33 -0.94
CA SER A 132 0.86 6.59 -2.22
C SER A 132 0.85 7.52 -3.43
N GLU A 133 0.33 8.76 -3.31
CA GLU A 133 0.46 9.79 -4.33
C GLU A 133 1.92 10.23 -4.52
N LYS A 134 2.65 10.44 -3.43
CA LYS A 134 4.08 10.74 -3.46
C LYS A 134 4.88 9.58 -4.03
N LEU A 135 4.50 8.33 -3.75
CA LEU A 135 5.13 7.15 -4.34
C LEU A 135 5.05 7.17 -5.87
N VAL A 136 3.88 7.44 -6.44
CA VAL A 136 3.71 7.57 -7.91
C VAL A 136 4.63 8.65 -8.46
N THR A 137 4.67 9.81 -7.79
CA THR A 137 5.51 10.95 -8.18
C THR A 137 7.00 10.57 -8.14
N MET A 138 7.46 9.95 -7.06
CA MET A 138 8.84 9.48 -6.89
C MET A 138 9.25 8.52 -8.00
N ILE A 139 8.43 7.49 -8.28
CA ILE A 139 8.73 6.50 -9.33
C ILE A 139 8.79 7.15 -10.72
N SER A 140 7.90 8.12 -10.99
CA SER A 140 7.88 8.84 -12.28
C SER A 140 9.14 9.69 -12.52
N LEU A 141 9.83 10.07 -11.44
CA LEU A 141 11.05 10.88 -11.46
C LEU A 141 12.33 10.03 -11.50
N LEU A 142 12.31 8.75 -11.13
CA LEU A 142 13.52 7.91 -11.04
C LEU A 142 14.37 7.92 -12.33
N GLN A 143 13.75 7.95 -13.50
CA GLN A 143 14.49 7.99 -14.77
C GLN A 143 14.92 9.40 -15.19
N LYS A 144 14.25 10.44 -14.68
CA LYS A 144 14.38 11.83 -15.17
C LYS A 144 15.22 12.70 -14.25
N ASP A 145 14.99 12.58 -12.95
CA ASP A 145 15.63 13.35 -11.89
C ASP A 145 15.64 12.53 -10.60
N VAL A 146 16.71 11.74 -10.44
CA VAL A 146 16.94 10.92 -9.23
C VAL A 146 17.07 11.80 -7.98
N GLY A 147 17.63 13.00 -8.10
CA GLY A 147 17.81 13.91 -6.98
C GLY A 147 16.47 14.35 -6.40
N GLU A 148 15.53 14.71 -7.27
CA GLU A 148 14.16 15.04 -6.86
C GLU A 148 13.39 13.81 -6.37
N ALA A 149 13.55 12.65 -7.02
CA ALA A 149 12.95 11.41 -6.54
C ALA A 149 13.38 11.09 -5.08
N VAL A 150 14.65 11.28 -4.75
CA VAL A 150 15.15 11.10 -3.37
C VAL A 150 14.53 12.09 -2.39
N LYS A 151 14.26 13.35 -2.78
CA LYS A 151 13.57 14.31 -1.91
C LYS A 151 12.14 13.87 -1.63
N ILE A 152 11.39 13.46 -2.65
CA ILE A 152 10.03 12.92 -2.48
C ILE A 152 10.05 11.65 -1.61
N GLY A 153 11.06 10.79 -1.76
CA GLY A 153 11.27 9.64 -0.88
C GLY A 153 11.41 10.02 0.60
N LYS A 154 12.10 11.13 0.92
CA LYS A 154 12.19 11.65 2.28
C LYS A 154 10.86 12.21 2.81
N GLU A 155 10.03 12.77 1.93
CA GLU A 155 8.68 13.20 2.30
C GLU A 155 7.78 12.01 2.64
N ILE A 156 7.90 10.89 1.92
CA ILE A 156 7.23 9.64 2.26
C ILE A 156 7.67 9.14 3.64
N GLN A 157 8.97 9.19 3.96
CA GLN A 157 9.48 8.85 5.29
C GLN A 157 8.92 9.76 6.40
N LEU A 158 8.68 11.04 6.11
CA LEU A 158 8.05 11.94 7.08
C LEU A 158 6.57 11.55 7.31
N LEU A 159 5.84 11.20 6.25
CA LEU A 159 4.46 10.72 6.36
C LEU A 159 4.39 9.39 7.12
N GLU A 160 5.35 8.48 6.92
CA GLU A 160 5.45 7.24 7.71
C GLU A 160 5.55 7.54 9.21
N ARG A 161 6.44 8.44 9.62
CA ARG A 161 6.60 8.82 11.03
C ARG A 161 5.33 9.41 11.62
N ASN A 162 4.67 10.31 10.88
CA ASN A 162 3.37 10.86 11.29
C ASN A 162 2.32 9.76 11.39
N GLY A 163 2.36 8.78 10.47
CA GLY A 163 1.51 7.60 10.49
C GLY A 163 1.74 6.73 11.72
N ASP A 164 2.98 6.53 12.15
CA ASP A 164 3.32 5.79 13.37
C ASP A 164 2.76 6.49 14.62
N ASP A 165 2.85 7.83 14.72
CA ASP A 165 2.24 8.58 15.82
C ASP A 165 0.71 8.38 15.88
N ILE A 166 0.03 8.37 14.72
CA ILE A 166 -1.41 8.09 14.63
C ILE A 166 -1.71 6.63 15.03
N LYS A 167 -0.86 5.69 14.61
CA LYS A 167 -0.98 4.27 14.95
C LYS A 167 -0.86 4.05 16.46
N ASP A 168 0.09 4.70 17.10
CA ASP A 168 0.28 4.58 18.55
C ASP A 168 -0.92 5.16 19.32
N SER A 169 -1.47 6.29 18.86
CA SER A 169 -2.72 6.84 19.39
C SER A 169 -3.91 5.89 19.23
N LEU A 170 -4.02 5.21 18.08
CA LEU A 170 -5.05 4.20 17.82
C LEU A 170 -4.92 3.00 18.77
N ILE A 171 -3.71 2.49 18.97
CA ILE A 171 -3.43 1.36 19.87
C ILE A 171 -3.74 1.73 21.32
N GLN A 172 -3.32 2.93 21.77
CA GLN A 172 -3.63 3.40 23.11
C GLN A 172 -5.14 3.47 23.34
N ARG A 173 -5.89 4.05 22.39
CA ARG A 173 -7.34 4.18 22.49
C ARG A 173 -8.05 2.82 22.44
N LEU A 174 -7.52 1.86 21.67
CA LEU A 174 -8.01 0.48 21.69
C LEU A 174 -7.86 -0.14 23.08
N TYR A 175 -6.70 0.00 23.74
CA TYR A 175 -6.49 -0.53 25.09
C TYR A 175 -7.38 0.12 26.15
N GLU A 176 -7.66 1.42 26.03
CA GLU A 176 -8.58 2.12 26.92
C GLU A 176 -10.00 1.53 26.83
N ILE A 177 -10.47 1.23 25.61
CA ILE A 177 -11.78 0.62 25.38
C ILE A 177 -11.81 -0.86 25.83
N GLU A 178 -10.72 -1.60 25.64
CA GLU A 178 -10.62 -3.00 26.06
C GLU A 178 -10.68 -3.15 27.58
N LYS A 179 -10.07 -2.24 28.35
CA LYS A 179 -10.14 -2.21 29.82
C LYS A 179 -11.58 -2.12 30.33
N ASP A 180 -12.44 -1.40 29.61
CA ASP A 180 -13.84 -1.22 29.98
C ASP A 180 -14.73 -2.39 29.53
N SER A 181 -14.21 -3.31 28.73
CA SER A 181 -14.99 -4.34 28.03
C SER A 181 -14.76 -5.78 28.55
N ASP A 182 -13.91 -6.02 29.56
CA ASP A 182 -13.51 -7.35 30.05
C ASP A 182 -13.01 -8.32 28.96
N ILE A 183 -12.61 -7.80 27.78
CA ILE A 183 -12.12 -8.58 26.64
C ILE A 183 -10.61 -8.49 26.63
N ILE A 184 -9.93 -9.60 26.98
CA ILE A 184 -8.49 -9.76 26.77
C ILE A 184 -8.25 -9.97 25.26
N SER A 185 -7.53 -9.05 24.63
CA SER A 185 -7.21 -9.17 23.20
C SER A 185 -6.01 -10.08 22.96
N ILE A 186 -5.95 -10.68 21.76
CA ILE A 186 -4.81 -11.51 21.31
C ILE A 186 -3.48 -10.72 21.35
N LEU A 187 -3.52 -9.38 21.25
CA LEU A 187 -2.33 -8.55 21.43
C LEU A 187 -1.76 -8.67 22.85
N GLN A 188 -2.60 -8.59 23.87
CA GLN A 188 -2.18 -8.75 25.27
C GLN A 188 -1.63 -10.15 25.56
N MET A 189 -2.07 -11.18 24.84
CA MET A 189 -1.52 -12.54 24.95
C MET A 189 -0.16 -12.72 24.25
N LYS A 190 0.18 -11.86 23.28
CA LYS A 190 1.43 -11.96 22.52
C LYS A 190 2.58 -11.19 23.17
N ASP A 191 2.25 -10.22 24.03
CA ASP A 191 3.20 -9.42 24.80
C ASP A 191 3.54 -10.00 26.20
N VAL A 192 3.07 -11.22 26.51
CA VAL A 192 3.41 -12.00 27.73
C VAL A 192 4.36 -13.14 27.40
#